data_AF-A0A0J1GML2-F1
#
_entry.id   AF-A0A0J1GML2-F1
#
_cell.length_a   1.000
_cell.length_b   1.000
_cell.length_c   1.000
_cell.angle_alpha   90.00
_cell.angle_beta   90.00
_cell.angle_gamma   90.00
#
_symmetry.space_group_name_H-M   'P 1'
#
loop_
_entity.id
_entity.type
_entity.pdbx_description
1 polymer ?
#
loop_
_entity_poly.entity_id
_entity_poly.type
_entity_poly.pdbx_seq_one_letter_code
_entity_poly.pdbx_strand_id
1 'polypeptide(L)'
;MKTLIVKNTLLTLAVCFSIIWLISFGEFLVTASQYPVDYIYLVLGTVLAVLVSAYTVRDLQINAWHKSFGIYFVYYFLVLGLFADGHQAGWSHSDGFLDKLFMSGIYIFVFSFSFIVPIIIGLLAFTQAYFLSIAVENRRI
;
A
#
# COMPACT_ATOMS: atom_id res chain seq x y z
N MET A 1 22.67 -4.95 2.44
CA MET A 1 21.40 -4.43 2.99
C MET A 1 20.74 -3.35 2.13
N LYS A 2 21.43 -2.28 1.72
CA LYS A 2 20.86 -1.23 0.83
C LYS A 2 20.16 -1.78 -0.43
N THR A 3 20.79 -2.73 -1.13
CA THR A 3 20.21 -3.39 -2.31
C THR A 3 18.91 -4.14 -2.01
N LEU A 4 18.78 -4.73 -0.81
CA LEU A 4 17.56 -5.43 -0.41
C LEU A 4 16.42 -4.44 -0.18
N ILE A 5 16.72 -3.29 0.46
CA ILE A 5 15.75 -2.20 0.64
C ILE A 5 15.24 -1.74 -0.73
N VAL A 6 16.13 -1.45 -1.68
CA VAL A 6 15.74 -1.02 -3.04
C VAL A 6 14.84 -2.05 -3.73
N LYS A 7 15.25 -3.34 -3.73
CA LYS A 7 14.44 -4.41 -4.34
C LYS A 7 13.07 -4.55 -3.67
N ASN A 8 13.04 -4.45 -2.34
CA ASN A 8 11.79 -4.50 -1.60
C ASN A 8 10.90 -3.29 -1.87
N THR A 9 11.47 -2.10 -2.01
CA THR A 9 10.74 -0.89 -2.41
C THR A 9 10.11 -1.06 -3.77
N LEU A 10 10.85 -1.57 -4.77
CA LEU A 10 10.31 -1.82 -6.11
C LEU A 10 9.15 -2.83 -6.07
N LEU A 11 9.29 -3.92 -5.30
CA LEU A 11 8.22 -4.89 -5.12
C LEU A 11 6.99 -4.26 -4.44
N THR A 12 7.22 -3.51 -3.36
CA THR A 12 6.17 -2.80 -2.60
C THR A 12 5.41 -1.84 -3.52
N LEU A 13 6.12 -1.07 -4.34
CA LEU A 13 5.52 -0.19 -5.34
C LEU A 13 4.71 -0.97 -6.36
N ALA A 14 5.24 -2.07 -6.90
CA ALA A 14 4.51 -2.90 -7.87
C ALA A 14 3.19 -3.44 -7.30
N VAL A 15 3.19 -3.88 -6.04
CA VAL A 15 1.97 -4.31 -5.34
C VAL A 15 1.00 -3.13 -5.18
N CYS A 16 1.48 -1.96 -4.73
CA CYS A 16 0.64 -0.77 -4.62
C CYS A 16 0.03 -0.35 -5.95
N PHE A 17 0.82 -0.29 -7.03
CA PHE A 17 0.31 0.02 -8.37
C PHE A 17 -0.72 -1.00 -8.82
N SER A 18 -0.55 -2.29 -8.49
CA SER A 18 -1.55 -3.32 -8.79
C SER A 18 -2.86 -3.08 -8.04
N ILE A 19 -2.79 -2.69 -6.75
CA ILE A 19 -3.97 -2.33 -5.95
C ILE A 19 -4.68 -1.11 -6.57
N ILE A 20 -3.93 -0.04 -6.86
CA ILE A 20 -4.45 1.20 -7.48
C ILE A 20 -5.11 0.88 -8.83
N TRP A 21 -4.44 0.11 -9.67
CA TRP A 21 -4.95 -0.28 -10.97
C TRP A 21 -6.26 -1.07 -10.86
N LEU A 22 -6.32 -2.04 -9.96
CA LEU A 22 -7.51 -2.86 -9.76
C LEU A 22 -8.68 -2.04 -9.20
N ILE A 23 -8.44 -1.20 -8.20
CA ILE A 23 -9.52 -0.44 -7.57
C ILE A 23 -10.05 0.69 -8.47
N SER A 24 -9.20 1.24 -9.34
CA SER A 24 -9.57 2.24 -10.35
C SER A 24 -10.10 1.65 -11.65
N PHE A 25 -10.21 0.32 -11.75
CA PHE A 25 -10.58 -0.39 -12.98
C PHE A 25 -9.70 -0.05 -14.19
N GLY A 26 -8.44 0.32 -13.96
CA GLY A 26 -7.49 0.73 -14.99
C GLY A 26 -7.57 2.20 -15.41
N GLU A 27 -8.49 2.98 -14.87
CA GLU A 27 -8.72 4.38 -15.24
C GLU A 27 -7.87 5.38 -14.45
N PHE A 28 -6.98 4.92 -13.57
CA PHE A 28 -6.22 5.78 -12.66
C PHE A 28 -5.55 6.99 -13.33
N LEU A 29 -4.91 6.81 -14.50
CA LEU A 29 -4.22 7.91 -15.18
C LEU A 29 -5.20 8.99 -15.68
N VAL A 30 -6.38 8.58 -16.12
CA VAL A 30 -7.44 9.49 -16.56
C VAL A 30 -7.96 10.26 -15.34
N THR A 31 -8.27 9.55 -14.26
CA THR A 31 -8.71 10.16 -13.00
C THR A 31 -7.68 11.15 -12.46
N ALA A 32 -6.41 10.75 -12.34
CA ALA A 32 -5.35 11.61 -11.81
C ALA A 32 -5.14 12.87 -12.65
N SER A 33 -5.40 12.82 -13.97
CA SER A 33 -5.33 14.00 -14.83
C SER A 33 -6.43 15.03 -14.55
N GLN A 34 -7.58 14.58 -14.05
CA GLN A 34 -8.71 15.43 -13.66
C GLN A 34 -8.61 15.88 -12.20
N TYR A 35 -8.03 15.04 -11.33
CA TYR A 35 -7.88 15.26 -9.90
C TYR A 35 -6.39 15.24 -9.52
N PRO A 36 -5.66 16.38 -9.62
CA PRO A 36 -4.22 16.44 -9.40
C PRO A 36 -3.76 16.00 -8.00
N VAL A 37 -4.67 16.04 -7.02
CA VAL A 37 -4.43 15.56 -5.65
C VAL A 37 -3.99 14.08 -5.63
N ASP A 38 -4.42 13.29 -6.60
CA ASP A 38 -4.06 11.87 -6.74
C ASP A 38 -2.57 11.69 -7.01
N TYR A 39 -1.97 12.59 -7.81
CA TYR A 39 -0.52 12.60 -8.01
C TYR A 39 0.23 12.92 -6.72
N ILE A 40 -0.29 13.82 -5.88
CA ILE A 40 0.32 14.15 -4.59
C ILE A 40 0.31 12.91 -3.68
N TYR A 41 -0.82 12.21 -3.56
CA TYR A 41 -0.89 10.99 -2.77
C TYR A 41 -0.07 9.85 -3.36
N LEU A 42 0.12 9.79 -4.67
CA LEU A 42 1.01 8.82 -5.32
C LEU A 42 2.48 9.09 -4.98
N VAL A 43 2.89 10.36 -4.97
CA VAL A 43 4.24 10.77 -4.53
C VAL A 43 4.43 10.43 -3.04
N LEU A 44 3.47 10.78 -2.18
CA LEU A 44 3.51 10.44 -0.75
C LEU A 44 3.54 8.92 -0.53
N GLY A 45 2.73 8.17 -1.27
CA GLY A 45 2.73 6.71 -1.29
C GLY A 45 4.10 6.16 -1.66
N THR A 46 4.77 6.74 -2.66
CA THR A 46 6.11 6.32 -3.08
C THR A 46 7.16 6.57 -1.99
N VAL A 47 7.12 7.73 -1.33
CA VAL A 47 8.00 8.03 -0.19
C VAL A 47 7.74 7.05 0.96
N LEU A 48 6.48 6.76 1.27
CA LEU A 48 6.10 5.78 2.27
C LEU A 48 6.59 4.37 1.92
N ALA A 49 6.57 3.95 0.65
CA ALA A 49 7.08 2.64 0.24
C ALA A 49 8.57 2.46 0.57
N VAL A 50 9.37 3.52 0.40
CA VAL A 50 10.80 3.54 0.77
C VAL A 50 10.95 3.37 2.29
N LEU A 51 10.18 4.12 3.07
CA LEU A 51 10.20 4.04 4.53
C LEU A 51 9.76 2.65 5.02
N VAL A 52 8.61 2.16 4.56
CA VAL A 52 8.10 0.81 4.82
C VAL A 52 9.18 -0.24 4.52
N SER A 53 9.86 -0.12 3.39
CA SER A 53 10.93 -1.05 3.03
C SER A 53 12.14 -0.98 3.97
N ALA A 54 12.55 0.22 4.36
CA ALA A 54 13.67 0.40 5.29
C ALA A 54 13.34 -0.17 6.67
N TYR A 55 12.14 0.13 7.20
CA TYR A 55 11.69 -0.35 8.51
C TYR A 55 11.48 -1.86 8.53
N THR A 56 10.81 -2.43 7.54
CA THR A 56 10.55 -3.89 7.47
C THR A 56 11.84 -4.71 7.34
N VAL A 57 12.81 -4.25 6.54
CA VAL A 57 14.14 -4.89 6.48
C VAL A 57 14.83 -4.84 7.84
N ARG A 58 14.76 -3.72 8.56
CA ARG A 58 15.33 -3.58 9.90
C ARG A 58 14.63 -4.47 10.94
N ASP A 59 13.31 -4.54 10.89
CA ASP A 59 12.52 -5.40 11.79
C ASP A 59 12.84 -6.88 11.58
N LEU A 60 13.02 -7.30 10.33
CA LEU A 60 13.40 -8.68 10.01
C LEU A 60 14.84 -8.99 10.41
N GLN A 61 15.72 -7.99 10.51
CA GLN A 61 17.03 -8.19 11.13
C GLN A 61 16.94 -8.52 12.64
N ILE A 62 15.85 -8.18 13.31
CA ILE A 62 15.65 -8.54 14.72
C ILE A 62 14.60 -9.65 14.89
N ASN A 63 14.35 -10.42 13.82
CA ASN A 63 13.35 -11.50 13.76
C ASN A 63 11.92 -11.05 14.11
N ALA A 64 11.61 -9.75 13.96
CA ALA A 64 10.30 -9.19 14.25
C ALA A 64 9.37 -9.23 13.01
N TRP A 65 9.17 -10.42 12.45
CA TRP A 65 8.43 -10.61 11.19
C TRP A 65 6.96 -10.15 11.27
N HIS A 66 6.32 -10.33 12.44
CA HIS A 66 4.95 -9.90 12.70
C HIS A 66 4.78 -8.38 12.59
N LYS A 67 5.81 -7.60 12.96
CA LYS A 67 5.79 -6.13 12.80
C LYS A 67 5.84 -5.76 11.32
N SER A 68 6.69 -6.45 10.55
CA SER A 68 6.77 -6.23 9.11
C SER A 68 5.47 -6.58 8.40
N PHE A 69 4.82 -7.68 8.77
CA PHE A 69 3.48 -8.02 8.32
C PHE A 69 2.48 -6.88 8.60
N GLY A 70 2.43 -6.39 9.84
CA GLY A 70 1.53 -5.30 10.22
C GLY A 70 1.77 -4.01 9.43
N ILE A 71 3.04 -3.66 9.18
CA ILE A 71 3.40 -2.48 8.38
C ILE A 71 2.89 -2.63 6.93
N TYR A 72 3.13 -3.78 6.28
CA TYR A 72 2.63 -4.02 4.93
C TYR A 72 1.11 -4.02 4.88
N PHE A 73 0.47 -4.67 5.85
CA PHE A 73 -0.98 -4.73 5.93
C PHE A 73 -1.59 -3.34 5.98
N VAL A 74 -1.16 -2.51 6.93
CA VAL A 74 -1.64 -1.13 7.07
C VAL A 74 -1.35 -0.31 5.83
N TYR A 75 -0.15 -0.43 5.26
CA TYR A 75 0.25 0.34 4.09
C TYR A 75 -0.57 -0.01 2.84
N TYR A 76 -0.80 -1.29 2.57
CA TYR A 76 -1.62 -1.73 1.44
C TYR A 76 -3.10 -1.39 1.62
N PHE A 77 -3.60 -1.46 2.86
CA PHE A 77 -4.95 -1.04 3.17
C PHE A 77 -5.14 0.48 3.01
N LEU A 78 -4.13 1.27 3.39
CA LEU A 78 -4.12 2.72 3.20
C LEU A 78 -4.13 3.07 1.70
N VAL A 79 -3.29 2.40 0.90
CA VAL A 79 -3.27 2.58 -0.57
C VAL A 79 -4.62 2.25 -1.17
N LEU A 80 -5.23 1.12 -0.78
CA LEU A 80 -6.57 0.77 -1.23
C LEU A 80 -7.59 1.87 -0.90
N GLY A 81 -7.61 2.36 0.35
CA GLY A 81 -8.54 3.39 0.79
C GLY A 81 -8.36 4.72 0.06
N LEU A 82 -7.10 5.16 -0.14
CA LEU A 82 -6.79 6.45 -0.77
C LEU A 82 -7.22 6.52 -2.24
N PHE A 83 -7.17 5.39 -2.94
CA PHE A 83 -7.46 5.32 -4.38
C PHE A 83 -8.79 4.64 -4.71
N ALA A 84 -9.57 4.23 -3.70
CA ALA A 84 -10.95 3.78 -3.89
C ALA A 84 -11.94 4.94 -4.12
N ASP A 85 -11.54 6.15 -3.73
CA ASP A 85 -12.33 7.36 -3.92
C ASP A 85 -12.68 7.60 -5.40
N GLY A 86 -13.94 7.99 -5.66
CA GLY A 86 -14.51 8.17 -7.00
C GLY A 86 -14.62 6.90 -7.88
N HIS A 87 -14.08 5.77 -7.43
CA HIS A 87 -14.14 4.49 -8.15
C HIS A 87 -15.07 3.47 -7.51
N GLN A 88 -15.59 3.76 -6.31
CA GLN A 88 -16.46 2.87 -5.55
C GLN A 88 -17.72 3.60 -5.08
N ALA A 89 -18.87 2.91 -5.18
CA ALA A 89 -20.18 3.36 -4.68
C ALA A 89 -20.81 4.60 -5.34
N GLY A 90 -20.35 5.02 -6.52
CA GLY A 90 -20.97 6.13 -7.28
C GLY A 90 -20.80 7.50 -6.64
N TRP A 91 -19.82 7.65 -5.73
CA TRP A 91 -19.52 8.90 -5.06
C TRP A 91 -18.71 9.82 -5.97
N SER A 92 -18.88 11.14 -5.79
CA SER A 92 -18.04 12.13 -6.47
C SER A 92 -16.59 11.96 -6.01
N HIS A 93 -15.67 11.99 -6.96
CA HIS A 93 -14.25 11.95 -6.66
C HIS A 93 -13.83 13.22 -5.90
N SER A 94 -12.97 13.09 -4.89
CA SER A 94 -12.55 14.24 -4.08
C SER A 94 -11.64 15.19 -4.88
N ASP A 95 -11.94 16.50 -4.80
CA ASP A 95 -11.16 17.57 -5.40
C ASP A 95 -10.07 18.11 -4.47
N GLY A 96 -10.31 18.03 -3.15
CA GLY A 96 -9.44 18.58 -2.11
C GLY A 96 -8.55 17.53 -1.44
N PHE A 97 -7.41 17.98 -0.91
CA PHE A 97 -6.50 17.13 -0.12
C PHE A 97 -7.19 16.56 1.14
N LEU A 98 -7.88 17.41 1.91
CA LEU A 98 -8.55 16.98 3.13
C LEU A 98 -9.77 16.09 2.85
N ASP A 99 -10.51 16.40 1.78
CA ASP A 99 -11.68 15.60 1.37
C ASP A 99 -11.24 14.18 0.99
N LYS A 100 -10.15 14.05 0.23
CA LYS A 100 -9.58 12.75 -0.14
C LYS A 100 -9.12 11.96 1.08
N LEU A 101 -8.49 12.62 2.07
CA LEU A 101 -8.11 11.96 3.32
C LEU A 101 -9.33 11.46 4.11
N PHE A 102 -10.38 12.28 4.17
CA PHE A 102 -11.63 11.94 4.85
C PHE A 102 -12.35 10.77 4.16
N MET A 103 -12.52 10.84 2.83
CA MET A 103 -13.10 9.76 2.03
C MET A 103 -12.28 8.48 2.14
N SER A 104 -10.95 8.58 2.09
CA SER A 104 -10.07 7.43 2.33
C SER A 104 -10.32 6.78 3.69
N GLY A 105 -10.55 7.55 4.75
CA GLY A 105 -10.90 7.03 6.06
C GLY A 105 -12.22 6.26 6.05
N ILE A 106 -13.24 6.77 5.35
CA ILE A 106 -14.51 6.08 5.17
C ILE A 106 -14.33 4.77 4.41
N TYR A 107 -13.59 4.78 3.29
CA TYR A 107 -13.34 3.56 2.52
C TYR A 107 -12.56 2.52 3.31
N ILE A 108 -11.54 2.93 4.08
CA ILE A 108 -10.83 2.05 5.00
C ILE A 108 -11.81 1.42 6.00
N PHE A 109 -12.70 2.22 6.59
CA PHE A 109 -13.71 1.71 7.51
C PHE A 109 -14.62 0.69 6.82
N VAL A 110 -15.21 1.04 5.66
CA VAL A 110 -16.11 0.13 4.92
C VAL A 110 -15.41 -1.16 4.52
N PHE A 111 -14.20 -1.08 3.95
CA PHE A 111 -13.46 -2.26 3.54
C PHE A 111 -13.06 -3.15 4.71
N SER A 112 -12.83 -2.59 5.91
CA SER A 112 -12.47 -3.38 7.08
C SER A 112 -13.55 -4.38 7.49
N PHE A 113 -14.83 -4.11 7.17
CA PHE A 113 -15.95 -5.01 7.41
C PHE A 113 -16.29 -5.94 6.25
N SER A 114 -15.63 -5.80 5.09
CA SER A 114 -15.99 -6.56 3.88
C SER A 114 -15.49 -8.01 3.83
N PHE A 115 -14.93 -8.55 4.93
CA PHE A 115 -14.30 -9.88 5.11
C PHE A 115 -13.23 -10.27 4.07
N ILE A 116 -13.59 -10.29 2.79
CA ILE A 116 -12.74 -10.59 1.63
C ILE A 116 -11.58 -9.61 1.51
N VAL A 117 -11.81 -8.29 1.61
CA VAL A 117 -10.73 -7.30 1.41
C VAL A 117 -9.63 -7.44 2.46
N PRO A 118 -9.91 -7.49 3.78
CA PRO A 118 -8.87 -7.74 4.78
C PRO A 118 -8.12 -9.04 4.58
N ILE A 119 -8.80 -10.11 4.12
CA ILE A 119 -8.14 -11.39 3.84
C ILE A 119 -7.15 -11.26 2.68
N ILE A 120 -7.56 -10.67 1.57
CA ILE A 120 -6.68 -10.51 0.39
C ILE A 120 -5.47 -9.64 0.73
N ILE A 121 -5.70 -8.49 1.37
CA ILE A 121 -4.60 -7.60 1.79
C ILE A 121 -3.70 -8.28 2.83
N GLY A 122 -4.29 -9.04 3.75
CA GLY A 122 -3.57 -9.86 4.73
C GLY A 122 -2.67 -10.90 4.07
N LEU A 123 -3.17 -11.64 3.08
CA LEU A 123 -2.39 -12.61 2.33
C LEU A 123 -1.23 -11.95 1.60
N LEU A 124 -1.46 -10.84 0.89
CA LEU A 124 -0.39 -10.07 0.22
C LEU A 124 0.69 -9.62 1.20
N ALA A 125 0.28 -9.02 2.34
CA ALA A 125 1.19 -8.55 3.36
C ALA A 125 1.99 -9.70 4.00
N PHE A 126 1.33 -10.82 4.29
CA PHE A 126 1.97 -12.02 4.85
C PHE A 126 2.99 -12.60 3.90
N THR A 127 2.59 -12.84 2.64
CA THR A 127 3.45 -13.39 1.60
C THR A 127 4.69 -12.53 1.40
N GLN A 128 4.54 -11.20 1.35
CA GLN A 128 5.68 -10.31 1.20
C GLN A 128 6.60 -10.29 2.42
N ALA A 129 6.04 -10.19 3.63
CA ALA A 129 6.84 -10.24 4.86
C ALA A 129 7.62 -11.57 4.99
N TYR A 130 6.98 -12.68 4.64
CA TYR A 130 7.57 -14.02 4.66
C TYR A 130 8.70 -14.18 3.63
N PHE A 131 8.49 -13.77 2.38
CA PHE A 131 9.57 -13.85 1.38
C PHE A 131 10.72 -12.90 1.71
N LEU A 132 10.42 -11.72 2.27
CA LEU A 132 11.46 -10.81 2.72
C LEU A 132 12.25 -11.39 3.89
N SER A 133 11.61 -12.13 4.81
CA SER A 133 12.32 -12.75 5.95
C SER A 133 13.36 -13.76 5.47
N ILE A 134 12.99 -14.63 4.52
CA ILE A 134 13.91 -15.58 3.88
C ILE A 134 15.07 -14.83 3.20
N ALA A 135 14.77 -13.74 2.48
CA ALA A 135 15.79 -12.96 1.80
C ALA A 135 16.75 -12.22 2.75
N VAL A 136 16.28 -11.80 3.92
CA VAL A 136 17.11 -11.20 4.98
C VAL A 136 18.00 -12.26 5.61
N GLU A 137 17.47 -13.45 5.91
CA GLU A 137 18.21 -14.57 6.50
C GLU A 137 19.35 -15.04 5.58
N ASN A 138 19.06 -15.24 4.29
CA ASN A 138 20.05 -15.64 3.28
C ASN A 138 21.21 -14.64 3.07
N ARG A 139 21.10 -13.40 3.55
CA ARG A 139 22.14 -12.36 3.46
C ARG A 139 22.90 -12.13 4.77
N ARG A 140 22.53 -12.85 5.83
CA ARG A 140 23.22 -12.86 7.13
C ARG A 140 24.30 -13.93 7.20
N ILE A 141 24.05 -15.05 6.50
CA ILE A 141 25.02 -16.10 6.20
C ILE A 141 26.03 -15.57 5.19
#